data_AF-A0A4E0RV99-F1
#
_entry.id   AF-A0A4E0RV99-F1
#
_cell.length_a   1.000
_cell.length_b   1.000
_cell.length_c   1.000
_cell.angle_alpha   90.00
_cell.angle_beta   90.00
_cell.angle_gamma   90.00
#
_symmetry.space_group_name_H-M   'P 1'
#
loop_
_entity.id
_entity.type
_entity.pdbx_description
1 polymer ?
#
loop_
_entity_poly.entity_id
_entity_poly.type
_entity_poly.pdbx_seq_one_letter_code
_entity_poly.pdbx_strand_id
1 'polypeptide(L)'
;MLNEENLPKPLIKVYERIEYLLSQAKPDPYSLNAKSVAITAYDHLRCHHYINEADLLVNLLAKPHIKSLLLCHDTVANKAYGPSLPDIPHEVDEDDVCMKIVSLIKENEPLGATIKLNERTGAVLVARVLHGGAADRSSKSVNTWVIFQFFNKYISA
;
A
#
# COMPACT_ATOMS: atom_id res chain seq x y z
N MET A 1 2.97 13.72 16.74
CA MET A 1 1.68 14.12 16.13
C MET A 1 2.00 15.24 15.16
N LEU A 2 1.82 15.02 13.85
CA LEU A 2 1.89 16.10 12.88
C LEU A 2 0.54 16.84 12.97
N ASN A 3 0.56 18.07 13.46
CA ASN A 3 -0.63 18.91 13.52
C ASN A 3 -1.01 19.28 12.08
N GLU A 4 -2.21 18.88 11.64
CA GLU A 4 -2.75 19.23 10.31
C GLU A 4 -2.81 20.75 10.08
N GLU A 5 -2.79 21.55 11.15
CA GLU A 5 -2.87 23.02 11.11
C GLU A 5 -1.64 23.74 10.52
N ASN A 6 -0.52 23.06 10.23
CA ASN A 6 0.70 23.72 9.73
C ASN A 6 1.22 23.19 8.39
N LEU A 7 0.41 22.46 7.61
CA LEU A 7 0.84 22.00 6.30
C LEU A 7 0.85 23.18 5.30
N PRO A 8 1.92 23.39 4.50
CA PRO A 8 1.97 24.49 3.54
C PRO A 8 0.78 24.44 2.57
N LYS A 9 0.10 25.58 2.35
CA LYS A 9 -1.06 25.67 1.43
C LYS A 9 -0.84 25.00 0.05
N PRO A 10 0.35 25.09 -0.58
CA PRO A 10 0.61 24.36 -1.82
C PRO A 10 0.54 22.84 -1.68
N LEU A 11 0.98 22.29 -0.54
CA LEU A 11 1.00 20.86 -0.28
C LEU A 11 -0.41 20.30 -0.06
N ILE A 12 -1.27 21.08 0.61
CA ILE A 12 -2.70 20.76 0.77
C ILE A 12 -3.37 20.65 -0.60
N LYS A 13 -3.14 21.61 -1.50
CA LYS A 13 -3.71 21.58 -2.86
C LYS A 13 -3.24 20.37 -3.67
N VAL A 14 -1.98 19.97 -3.52
CA VAL A 14 -1.45 18.76 -4.18
C VAL A 14 -2.13 17.50 -3.63
N TYR A 15 -2.27 17.42 -2.30
CA TYR A 15 -2.94 16.30 -1.64
C TYR A 15 -4.40 16.17 -2.09
N GLU A 16 -5.18 17.26 -2.03
CA GLU A 16 -6.57 17.30 -2.50
C GLU A 16 -6.69 16.85 -3.96
N ARG A 17 -5.76 17.29 -4.81
CA ARG A 17 -5.74 16.91 -6.22
C ARG A 17 -5.44 15.42 -6.42
N ILE A 18 -4.49 14.87 -5.65
CA ILE A 18 -4.18 13.44 -5.67
C ILE A 18 -5.38 12.63 -5.19
N GLU A 19 -6.01 13.00 -4.06
CA GLU A 19 -7.20 12.32 -3.56
C GLU A 19 -8.35 12.33 -4.57
N TYR A 20 -8.60 13.48 -5.21
CA TYR A 20 -9.61 13.57 -6.26
C TYR A 20 -9.31 12.62 -7.43
N LEU A 21 -8.04 12.48 -7.84
CA LEU A 21 -7.65 11.58 -8.92
C LEU A 21 -7.76 10.11 -8.49
N LEU A 22 -7.44 9.81 -7.23
CA LEU A 22 -7.53 8.47 -6.68
C LEU A 22 -8.98 8.01 -6.47
N SER A 23 -9.93 8.93 -6.29
CA SER A 23 -11.37 8.63 -6.14
C SER A 23 -12.10 8.40 -7.47
N GLN A 24 -11.49 8.77 -8.60
CA GLN A 24 -12.05 8.46 -9.92
C GLN A 24 -11.98 6.95 -10.21
N ALA A 25 -12.87 6.49 -11.09
CA ALA A 25 -12.79 5.14 -11.64
C ALA A 25 -11.45 4.98 -12.38
N LYS A 26 -10.67 3.98 -11.94
CA LYS A 26 -9.38 3.65 -12.55
C LYS A 26 -9.59 2.55 -13.58
N PRO A 27 -8.91 2.62 -14.74
CA PRO A 27 -8.92 1.49 -15.66
C PRO A 27 -8.24 0.30 -14.99
N ASP A 28 -8.79 -0.89 -15.19
CA ASP A 28 -8.09 -2.11 -14.81
C ASP A 28 -6.84 -2.28 -15.68
N PRO A 29 -5.69 -2.66 -15.09
CA PRO A 29 -4.49 -2.91 -15.87
C PRO A 29 -4.73 -4.11 -16.79
N TYR A 30 -4.38 -3.96 -18.07
CA TYR A 30 -4.52 -5.05 -19.04
C TYR A 30 -3.63 -6.26 -18.71
N SER A 31 -2.48 -6.01 -18.09
CA SER A 31 -1.53 -7.02 -17.65
C SER A 31 -0.86 -6.57 -16.35
N LEU A 32 -0.29 -7.53 -15.59
CA LEU A 32 0.47 -7.29 -14.37
C LEU A 32 1.99 -7.47 -14.55
N ASN A 33 2.44 -7.86 -15.75
CA ASN A 33 3.83 -8.30 -16.01
C ASN A 33 4.41 -7.74 -17.32
N ALA A 34 4.08 -6.50 -17.68
CA ALA A 34 4.51 -5.87 -18.92
C ALA A 34 6.04 -5.82 -19.05
N LYS A 35 6.77 -5.65 -17.93
CA LYS A 35 8.24 -5.71 -17.93
C LYS A 35 8.74 -7.09 -18.36
N SER A 36 8.16 -8.16 -17.84
CA SER A 36 8.56 -9.52 -18.18
C SER A 36 8.31 -9.82 -19.66
N VAL A 37 7.15 -9.40 -20.18
CA VAL A 37 6.80 -9.56 -21.60
C VAL A 37 7.79 -8.82 -22.49
N ALA A 38 8.16 -7.59 -22.13
CA ALA A 38 9.14 -6.81 -22.87
C ALA A 38 10.55 -7.45 -22.86
N ILE A 39 10.96 -8.05 -21.75
CA ILE A 39 12.24 -8.80 -21.68
C ILE A 39 12.19 -10.01 -22.60
N THR A 40 11.11 -10.79 -22.56
CA THR A 40 10.92 -11.93 -23.46
C THR A 40 10.95 -11.50 -24.93
N ALA A 41 10.31 -10.38 -25.28
CA ALA A 41 10.37 -9.84 -26.64
C ALA A 41 11.79 -9.42 -27.03
N TYR A 42 12.49 -8.71 -26.13
CA TYR A 42 13.88 -8.30 -26.34
C TYR A 42 14.80 -9.49 -26.59
N ASP A 43 14.73 -10.53 -25.75
CA ASP A 43 15.60 -11.71 -25.85
C ASP A 43 15.37 -12.52 -27.11
N HIS A 44 14.12 -12.60 -27.60
CA HIS A 44 13.83 -13.23 -28.89
C HIS A 44 14.33 -12.39 -30.08
N LEU A 45 14.13 -11.06 -30.04
CA LEU A 45 14.37 -10.19 -31.19
C LEU A 45 15.83 -9.76 -31.35
N ARG A 46 16.62 -9.71 -30.28
CA ARG A 46 18.02 -9.25 -30.32
C ARG A 46 18.93 -10.06 -31.25
N CYS A 47 18.57 -11.31 -31.56
CA CYS A 47 19.30 -12.15 -32.51
C CYS A 47 18.91 -11.87 -33.98
N HIS A 48 17.87 -11.08 -34.21
CA HIS A 48 17.26 -10.82 -35.52
C HIS A 48 17.53 -9.38 -36.01
N HIS A 49 18.70 -8.82 -35.69
CA HIS A 49 19.11 -7.45 -36.02
C HIS A 49 19.11 -7.12 -37.53
N TYR A 50 19.05 -8.14 -38.39
CA TYR A 50 18.89 -7.97 -39.84
C TYR A 50 17.45 -7.58 -40.25
N ILE A 51 16.48 -7.67 -39.34
CA ILE A 51 15.12 -7.15 -39.53
C ILE A 51 15.07 -5.76 -38.91
N ASN A 52 14.85 -4.73 -39.74
CA ASN A 52 14.90 -3.33 -39.30
C ASN A 52 13.94 -3.03 -38.14
N GLU A 53 12.72 -3.56 -38.19
CA GLU A 53 11.71 -3.39 -37.15
C GLU A 53 12.13 -4.06 -35.84
N ALA A 54 12.79 -5.22 -35.92
CA ALA A 54 13.30 -5.93 -34.74
C ALA A 54 14.43 -5.13 -34.08
N ASP A 55 15.36 -4.61 -34.87
CA ASP A 55 16.45 -3.77 -34.35
C ASP A 55 15.92 -2.47 -33.73
N LEU A 56 14.97 -1.80 -34.37
CA LEU A 56 14.31 -0.60 -33.82
C LEU A 56 13.61 -0.91 -32.48
N LEU A 57 12.88 -2.02 -32.39
CA LEU A 57 12.17 -2.40 -31.18
C LEU A 57 13.14 -2.79 -30.05
N VAL A 58 14.19 -3.55 -30.34
CA VAL A 58 15.25 -3.91 -29.39
C VAL A 58 15.92 -2.65 -28.84
N ASN A 59 16.26 -1.70 -29.72
CA ASN A 59 16.85 -0.43 -29.34
C ASN A 59 15.90 0.44 -28.50
N LEU A 60 14.61 0.42 -28.79
CA LEU A 60 13.59 1.11 -27.98
C LEU A 60 13.45 0.49 -26.59
N LEU A 61 13.31 -0.84 -26.51
CA LEU A 61 13.18 -1.58 -25.24
C LEU A 61 14.46 -1.49 -24.38
N ALA A 62 15.62 -1.29 -25.01
CA ALA A 62 16.88 -1.08 -24.29
C ALA A 62 16.93 0.26 -23.52
N LYS A 63 16.13 1.27 -23.92
CA LYS A 63 16.17 2.62 -23.33
C LYS A 63 15.77 2.60 -21.86
N PRO A 64 16.51 3.32 -20.99
CA PRO A 64 16.27 3.29 -19.54
C PRO A 64 14.87 3.77 -19.16
N HIS A 65 14.36 4.83 -19.81
CA HIS A 65 13.02 5.34 -19.53
C HIS A 65 11.90 4.37 -19.93
N ILE A 66 12.08 3.56 -20.97
CA ILE A 66 11.12 2.51 -21.33
C ILE A 66 11.13 1.41 -20.28
N LYS A 67 12.32 0.96 -19.85
CA LYS A 67 12.46 -0.02 -18.76
C LYS A 67 11.83 0.48 -17.45
N SER A 68 12.07 1.75 -17.09
CA SER A 68 11.47 2.38 -15.92
C SER A 68 9.95 2.50 -16.04
N LEU A 69 9.42 2.85 -17.22
CA LEU A 69 7.99 2.91 -17.46
C LEU A 69 7.31 1.56 -17.25
N LEU A 70 7.89 0.49 -17.80
CA LEU A 70 7.36 -0.87 -17.65
C LEU A 70 7.44 -1.37 -16.20
N LEU A 71 8.51 -1.01 -15.47
CA LEU A 71 8.61 -1.29 -14.04
C LEU A 71 7.52 -0.55 -13.26
N CYS A 72 7.36 0.76 -13.49
CA CYS A 72 6.33 1.56 -12.83
C CYS A 72 4.92 1.05 -13.13
N HIS A 73 4.66 0.63 -14.37
CA HIS A 73 3.42 -0.01 -14.76
C HIS A 73 3.14 -1.23 -13.87
N ASP A 74 4.07 -2.17 -13.79
CA ASP A 74 3.89 -3.40 -13.00
C ASP A 74 3.73 -3.07 -11.51
N THR A 75 4.49 -2.11 -10.96
CA THR A 75 4.34 -1.67 -9.56
C THR A 75 2.94 -1.10 -9.27
N VAL A 76 2.39 -0.26 -10.16
CA VAL A 76 1.06 0.34 -9.99
C VAL A 76 -0.04 -0.71 -10.19
N ALA A 77 0.09 -1.54 -11.22
CA ALA A 77 -0.86 -2.60 -11.55
C ALA A 77 -0.98 -3.63 -10.41
N ASN A 78 0.15 -3.99 -9.79
CA ASN A 78 0.18 -4.91 -8.65
C ASN A 78 -0.11 -4.23 -7.30
N LYS A 79 -0.43 -2.93 -7.29
CA LYS A 79 -0.64 -2.13 -6.06
C LYS A 79 0.55 -2.19 -5.07
N ALA A 80 1.75 -2.41 -5.60
CA ALA A 80 2.99 -2.62 -4.85
C ALA A 80 3.71 -1.29 -4.52
N TYR A 81 2.95 -0.24 -4.21
CA TYR A 81 3.44 1.10 -3.87
C TYR A 81 3.21 1.47 -2.40
N GLY A 82 2.66 0.54 -1.60
CA GLY A 82 2.49 0.72 -0.16
C GLY A 82 3.82 0.63 0.59
N PRO A 83 3.94 1.27 1.77
CA PRO A 83 5.12 1.12 2.62
C PRO A 83 5.26 -0.35 3.04
N SER A 84 6.44 -0.93 2.81
CA SER A 84 6.78 -2.25 3.36
C SER A 84 6.84 -2.17 4.88
N LEU A 85 6.36 -3.21 5.56
CA LEU A 85 6.57 -3.33 6.99
C LEU A 85 8.08 -3.46 7.27
N PRO A 86 8.63 -2.75 8.27
CA PRO A 86 9.95 -3.10 8.78
C PRO A 86 9.90 -4.51 9.36
N ASP A 87 11.01 -5.24 9.23
CA ASP A 87 11.15 -6.57 9.82
C ASP A 87 10.96 -6.49 11.34
N ILE A 88 10.33 -7.52 11.92
CA ILE A 88 10.11 -7.60 13.37
C ILE A 88 11.49 -7.79 14.03
N PRO A 89 11.89 -6.93 14.99
CA PRO A 89 13.13 -7.15 15.75
C PRO A 89 13.07 -8.50 16.47
N HIS A 90 14.13 -9.30 16.35
CA HIS A 90 14.18 -10.65 16.91
C HIS A 90 14.45 -10.71 18.41
N GLU A 91 14.75 -9.59 19.07
CA GLU A 91 15.05 -9.54 20.50
C GLU A 91 14.34 -8.31 21.08
N VAL A 92 13.42 -8.57 22.00
CA VAL A 92 12.82 -7.53 22.85
C VAL A 92 13.55 -7.66 24.17
N ASP A 93 14.40 -6.69 24.51
CA ASP A 93 14.93 -6.59 25.87
C ASP A 93 13.73 -6.47 26.84
N GLU A 94 13.69 -7.31 27.87
CA GLU A 94 12.53 -7.49 28.76
C GLU A 94 12.11 -6.22 29.55
N ASP A 95 12.88 -5.13 29.47
CA ASP A 95 12.71 -3.93 30.28
C ASP A 95 12.10 -2.72 29.55
N ASP A 96 11.81 -2.79 28.24
CA ASP A 96 11.18 -1.68 27.49
C ASP A 96 9.65 -1.87 27.38
N VAL A 97 8.91 -1.03 28.12
CA VAL A 97 7.46 -0.72 28.02
C VAL A 97 6.61 -1.80 27.32
N CYS A 98 5.91 -2.62 28.13
CA CYS A 98 5.00 -3.69 27.70
C CYS A 98 4.05 -3.28 26.54
N MET A 99 4.49 -3.47 25.30
CA MET A 99 3.64 -3.44 24.12
C MET A 99 2.98 -4.81 23.98
N LYS A 100 1.76 -4.96 24.51
CA LYS A 100 0.99 -6.19 24.38
C LYS A 100 0.43 -6.30 22.96
N ILE A 101 1.06 -7.11 22.12
CA ILE A 101 0.55 -7.46 20.79
C ILE A 101 -0.64 -8.40 20.98
N VAL A 102 -1.84 -7.94 20.60
CA VAL A 102 -3.06 -8.77 20.61
C VAL A 102 -3.47 -9.03 19.17
N SER A 103 -3.60 -10.31 18.80
CA SER A 103 -4.13 -10.70 17.49
C SER A 103 -5.65 -10.62 17.51
N LEU A 104 -6.21 -9.65 16.78
CA LEU A 104 -7.64 -9.58 16.52
C LEU A 104 -7.93 -10.38 15.25
N ILE A 105 -8.77 -11.40 15.34
CA ILE A 105 -9.12 -12.28 14.21
C ILE A 105 -10.59 -12.04 13.85
N LYS A 106 -10.87 -11.81 12.57
CA LYS A 106 -12.22 -11.76 12.01
C LYS A 106 -12.35 -12.87 10.98
N GLU A 107 -13.34 -13.76 11.16
CA GLU A 107 -13.62 -14.85 10.20
C GLU A 107 -12.36 -15.67 9.82
N ASN A 108 -11.56 -16.06 10.82
CA ASN A 108 -10.29 -16.79 10.65
C ASN A 108 -9.14 -16.03 9.96
N GLU A 109 -9.26 -14.73 9.72
CA GLU A 109 -8.16 -13.89 9.22
C GLU A 109 -7.76 -12.81 10.24
N PRO A 110 -6.46 -12.52 10.43
CA PRO A 110 -6.05 -11.38 11.23
C PRO A 110 -6.64 -10.08 10.68
N LEU A 111 -7.10 -9.21 11.59
CA LEU A 111 -7.74 -7.94 11.26
C LEU A 111 -6.82 -7.04 10.41
N GLY A 112 -5.49 -7.18 10.56
CA GLY A 112 -4.53 -6.41 9.79
C GLY A 112 -4.58 -4.93 10.14
N ALA A 113 -4.55 -4.60 11.43
CA ALA A 113 -4.48 -3.22 11.91
C ALA A 113 -3.61 -3.12 13.17
N THR A 114 -2.92 -1.99 13.34
CA THR A 114 -2.24 -1.62 14.58
C THR A 114 -3.12 -0.65 15.33
N ILE A 115 -3.40 -0.94 16.61
CA ILE A 115 -4.17 -0.06 17.49
C ILE A 115 -3.29 0.47 18.61
N LYS A 116 -3.51 1.72 19.02
CA LYS A 116 -2.87 2.37 20.15
C LYS A 116 -3.93 2.82 21.13
N LEU A 117 -3.77 2.50 22.41
CA LEU A 117 -4.61 3.04 23.46
C LEU A 117 -4.12 4.44 23.85
N ASN A 118 -5.03 5.40 23.96
CA ASN A 118 -4.77 6.69 24.56
C ASN A 118 -5.01 6.59 26.08
N GLU A 119 -3.94 6.56 26.86
CA GLU A 119 -3.99 6.37 28.32
C GLU A 119 -4.80 7.45 29.06
N ARG A 120 -4.83 8.68 28.52
CA ARG A 120 -5.54 9.79 29.14
C ARG A 120 -7.05 9.75 28.90
N THR A 121 -7.49 9.21 27.76
CA THR A 121 -8.91 9.25 27.36
C THR A 121 -9.56 7.88 27.28
N GLY A 122 -8.80 6.79 27.40
CA GLY A 122 -9.26 5.42 27.18
C GLY A 122 -9.63 5.11 25.73
N ALA A 123 -9.38 6.02 24.79
CA ALA A 123 -9.74 5.83 23.39
C ALA A 123 -8.78 4.87 22.68
N VAL A 124 -9.33 3.92 21.93
CA VAL A 124 -8.55 3.04 21.05
C VAL A 124 -8.43 3.69 19.68
N LEU A 125 -7.21 4.03 19.30
CA LEU A 125 -6.88 4.68 18.03
C LEU A 125 -6.34 3.65 17.05
N VAL A 126 -6.81 3.66 15.82
CA VAL A 126 -6.18 2.88 14.74
C VAL A 126 -4.95 3.64 14.26
N ALA A 127 -3.77 3.09 14.50
CA ALA A 127 -2.49 3.66 14.11
C ALA A 127 -2.11 3.30 12.66
N ARG A 128 -2.48 2.09 12.20
CA ARG A 128 -2.21 1.62 10.84
C ARG A 128 -3.25 0.57 10.43
N VAL A 129 -3.61 0.53 9.15
CA VAL A 129 -4.36 -0.56 8.52
C VAL A 129 -3.48 -1.19 7.44
N LEU A 130 -3.35 -2.52 7.44
CA LEU A 130 -2.59 -3.28 6.46
C LEU A 130 -3.41 -3.43 5.18
N HIS A 131 -2.85 -2.96 4.06
CA HIS A 131 -3.49 -3.06 2.75
C HIS A 131 -3.81 -4.52 2.41
N GLY A 132 -5.01 -4.76 1.90
CA GLY A 132 -5.50 -6.09 1.55
C GLY A 132 -5.90 -6.95 2.75
N GLY A 133 -5.69 -6.51 3.99
CA GLY A 133 -6.13 -7.21 5.21
C GLY A 133 -7.61 -7.03 5.52
N ALA A 134 -8.15 -7.81 6.47
CA ALA A 134 -9.57 -7.83 6.78
C ALA A 134 -10.14 -6.46 7.20
N ALA A 135 -9.37 -5.60 7.86
CA ALA A 135 -9.75 -4.22 8.17
C ALA A 135 -9.84 -3.33 6.92
N ASP A 136 -8.88 -3.42 6.00
CA ASP A 136 -8.84 -2.63 4.76
C ASP A 136 -10.07 -2.92 3.88
N ARG A 137 -10.43 -4.21 3.78
CA ARG A 137 -11.60 -4.68 3.02
C ARG A 137 -12.94 -4.32 3.69
N SER A 138 -12.93 -3.96 4.97
CA SER A 138 -14.15 -3.60 5.73
C SER A 138 -14.56 -2.13 5.61
N SER A 139 -13.83 -1.32 4.83
CA SER A 139 -13.91 0.15 4.74
C SER A 139 -15.20 0.75 4.15
N LYS A 140 -16.27 -0.02 3.94
CA LYS A 140 -17.59 0.48 3.53
C LYS A 140 -18.51 0.74 4.73
N SER A 141 -18.22 1.78 5.50
CA SER A 141 -19.23 2.65 6.12
C SER A 141 -18.54 3.83 6.78
N VAL A 142 -18.66 4.96 6.08
CA VAL A 142 -18.59 6.35 6.55
C VAL A 142 -18.80 6.40 8.06
N ASN A 143 -17.81 6.88 8.82
CA ASN A 143 -17.83 7.07 10.28
C ASN A 143 -17.46 5.84 11.13
N THR A 144 -16.16 5.68 11.40
CA THR A 144 -15.51 4.80 12.40
C THR A 144 -15.99 5.00 13.86
N TRP A 145 -17.08 5.74 14.09
CA TRP A 145 -17.84 5.75 15.34
C TRP A 145 -18.44 4.38 15.68
N VAL A 146 -18.47 3.41 14.75
CA VAL A 146 -19.05 2.07 15.01
C VAL A 146 -18.05 1.09 15.64
N ILE A 147 -16.72 1.30 15.53
CA ILE A 147 -15.75 0.54 16.34
C ILE A 147 -15.97 0.80 17.84
N PHE A 148 -16.48 1.98 18.19
CA PHE A 148 -16.78 2.39 19.57
C PHE A 148 -17.90 1.59 20.27
N GLN A 149 -18.79 0.87 19.57
CA GLN A 149 -19.81 0.05 20.26
C GLN A 149 -19.36 -1.38 20.58
N PHE A 150 -18.39 -1.95 19.85
CA PHE A 150 -17.94 -3.33 20.12
C PHE A 150 -17.01 -3.42 21.36
N PHE A 151 -16.16 -2.40 21.60
CA PHE A 151 -15.31 -2.35 22.79
C PHE A 151 -16.09 -2.12 24.09
N ASN A 152 -17.26 -1.48 24.02
CA ASN A 152 -18.06 -1.10 25.20
C ASN A 152 -18.72 -2.30 25.93
N LYS A 153 -18.51 -3.53 25.45
CA LYS A 153 -19.11 -4.75 26.02
C LYS A 153 -18.11 -5.77 26.60
N TYR A 154 -16.81 -5.71 26.30
CA TYR A 154 -15.92 -6.88 26.50
C TYR A 154 -14.60 -6.67 27.26
N ILE A 155 -14.33 -5.52 27.88
CA ILE A 155 -13.33 -5.47 28.98
C ILE A 155 -13.88 -4.67 30.18
N SER A 156 -15.18 -4.83 30.43
CA SER A 156 -15.78 -4.61 31.75
C SER A 156 -16.57 -5.86 32.12
N ALA A 157 -15.85 -6.97 32.29
CA ALA A 157 -16.19 -8.14 33.08
C ALA A 157 -14.88 -8.89 33.39
#